data_AF-A0A379W0R6-F1
#
_entry.id   AF-A0A379W0R6-F1
#
_cell.length_a   1.000
_cell.length_b   1.000
_cell.length_c   1.000
_cell.angle_alpha   90.00
_cell.angle_beta   90.00
_cell.angle_gamma   90.00
#
_symmetry.space_group_name_H-M   'P 1'
#
loop_
_entity.id
_entity.type
_entity.pdbx_description
1 polymer ?
#
loop_
_entity_poly.entity_id
_entity_poly.type
_entity_poly.pdbx_seq_one_letter_code
_entity_poly.pdbx_strand_id
1 'polypeptide(L)' 'MTSIAGGTFNGESAVAIGVSMVSESGGWVYKLQGTSNSQGDYSAAIGAGFQW' A
#
# COMPACT_ATOMS: atom_id res chain seq x y z
N MET A 1 -2.37 8.81 -6.65
CA MET A 1 -1.04 8.21 -6.87
C MET A 1 -1.15 6.71 -6.74
N THR A 2 -0.40 5.97 -7.53
CA THR A 2 -0.36 4.50 -7.51
C THR A 2 1.10 4.07 -7.37
N SER A 3 1.34 3.04 -6.57
CA SER A 3 2.66 2.48 -6.29
C SER A 3 2.63 0.96 -6.46
N ILE A 4 3.77 0.42 -6.86
CA ILE A 4 4.03 -1.02 -6.85
C ILE A 4 5.41 -1.22 -6.22
N ALA A 5 5.52 -2.22 -5.35
CA ALA A 5 6.76 -2.59 -4.68
C ALA A 5 6.88 -4.12 -4.69
N GLY A 6 8.11 -4.63 -4.77
CA GLY A 6 8.41 -6.05 -4.69
C GLY A 6 9.65 -6.26 -3.85
N GLY A 7 9.70 -7.36 -3.10
CA GLY A 7 10.82 -7.69 -2.23
C GLY A 7 10.96 -9.19 -2.04
N THR A 8 12.20 -9.63 -1.83
CA THR A 8 12.50 -11.02 -1.46
C THR A 8 12.93 -11.06 -0.01
N PHE A 9 12.38 -11.99 0.76
CA PHE A 9 12.73 -12.20 2.16
C PHE A 9 12.78 -13.70 2.46
N ASN A 10 13.87 -14.22 3.01
CA ASN A 10 13.98 -15.65 3.38
C ASN A 10 13.72 -16.66 2.22
N GLY A 11 14.03 -16.29 0.97
CA GLY A 11 13.76 -17.13 -0.21
C GLY A 11 12.32 -17.01 -0.74
N GLU A 12 11.47 -16.26 -0.05
CA GLU A 12 10.12 -15.92 -0.45
C GLU A 12 10.10 -14.64 -1.28
N SER A 13 9.27 -14.57 -2.32
CA SER A 13 8.99 -13.32 -3.05
C SER A 13 7.65 -12.73 -2.62
N ALA A 14 7.65 -11.43 -2.34
CA ALA A 14 6.48 -10.64 -2.00
C ALA A 14 6.28 -9.49 -2.99
N VAL A 15 5.03 -9.23 -3.34
CA VAL A 15 4.59 -8.11 -4.16
C VAL A 15 3.58 -7.28 -3.38
N ALA A 16 3.65 -5.97 -3.53
CA ALA A 16 2.82 -4.98 -2.88
C ALA A 16 2.35 -3.95 -3.91
N ILE A 17 1.07 -3.62 -3.88
CA ILE A 17 0.45 -2.60 -4.73
C ILE A 17 -0.25 -1.61 -3.81
N GLY A 18 -0.01 -0.31 -4.03
CA GLY A 18 -0.60 0.76 -3.25
C GLY A 18 -1.29 1.78 -4.13
N VAL A 19 -2.36 2.37 -3.61
CA VAL A 19 -2.99 3.55 -4.18
C VAL A 19 -3.16 4.57 -3.06
N SER A 20 -2.96 5.84 -3.37
CA SER A 20 -3.18 6.93 -2.44
C SER A 20 -3.86 8.10 -3.13
N MET A 21 -4.74 8.78 -2.43
CA MET A 21 -5.43 9.97 -2.91
C MET A 21 -5.31 11.08 -1.87
N VAL A 22 -5.11 12.29 -2.35
CA VAL A 22 -5.12 13.51 -1.53
C VAL A 22 -6.35 14.32 -1.94
N SER A 23 -7.09 14.88 -0.99
CA SER A 23 -8.22 15.77 -1.28
C SER A 23 -7.74 17.03 -2.00
N GLU A 24 -8.62 17.67 -2.78
CA GLU A 24 -8.28 18.93 -3.48
C GLU A 24 -7.81 20.04 -2.55
N SER A 25 -8.35 20.09 -1.33
CA SER A 25 -7.91 21.02 -0.28
C SER A 25 -6.55 20.67 0.35
N GLY A 26 -5.94 19.54 -0.04
CA GLY A 26 -4.70 19.01 0.56
C GLY A 26 -4.87 18.42 1.95
N GLY A 27 -6.01 18.64 2.60
CA GLY A 27 -6.18 18.32 4.02
C GLY A 27 -6.34 16.83 4.32
N TRP A 28 -6.86 16.02 3.40
CA TRP A 28 -7.06 14.59 3.63
C TRP A 28 -6.19 13.75 2.71
N VAL A 29 -5.54 12.73 3.26
CA VAL A 29 -4.71 11.76 2.55
C VAL A 29 -5.22 10.36 2.83
N TYR A 30 -5.71 9.68 1.82
CA TYR A 30 -6.12 8.29 1.86
C TYR A 30 -5.05 7.41 1.23
N LYS A 31 -4.78 6.25 1.83
CA LYS A 31 -3.84 5.24 1.35
C LYS A 31 -4.50 3.87 1.45
N LEU A 32 -4.37 3.07 0.42
CA LEU A 32 -4.81 1.69 0.39
C LEU A 32 -3.68 0.87 -0.20
N GLN A 33 -3.31 -0.22 0.44
CA GLN A 33 -2.23 -1.10 0.02
C GLN A 33 -2.66 -2.56 0.16
N GLY A 34 -2.29 -3.37 -0.83
CA GLY A 34 -2.47 -4.81 -0.83
C GLY A 34 -1.14 -5.48 -1.11
N THR A 35 -0.85 -6.56 -0.42
CA THR A 35 0.39 -7.32 -0.56
C THR A 35 0.07 -8.80 -0.63
N SER A 36 0.92 -9.53 -1.36
CA SER A 36 0.83 -10.97 -1.56
C SER A 36 2.24 -11.55 -1.63
N ASN A 37 2.48 -12.70 -1.01
CA ASN A 37 3.74 -13.43 -1.13
C ASN A 37 3.57 -14.80 -1.80
N SER A 38 4.69 -15.49 -2.06
CA SER A 38 4.68 -16.76 -2.79
C SER A 38 4.26 -17.97 -1.94
N GLN A 39 4.20 -17.86 -0.61
CA GLN A 39 3.58 -18.82 0.31
C GLN A 39 2.06 -18.67 0.37
N GLY A 40 1.48 -17.62 -0.22
CA GLY A 40 0.04 -17.40 -0.25
C GLY A 40 -0.49 -16.62 0.96
N ASP A 41 0.36 -15.89 1.68
CA ASP A 41 -0.08 -14.87 2.62
C ASP A 41 -0.46 -13.61 1.86
N TYR A 42 -1.66 -13.14 2.15
CA TYR A 42 -2.20 -11.88 1.63
C TYR A 42 -2.42 -10.94 2.79
N SER A 43 -1.97 -9.69 2.66
CA SER A 43 -2.30 -8.67 3.65
C SER A 43 -2.72 -7.39 2.95
N ALA A 44 -3.71 -6.72 3.51
CA ALA A 44 -4.19 -5.43 3.03
C ALA A 44 -4.14 -4.43 4.18
N ALA A 45 -3.83 -3.18 3.84
CA ALA A 45 -3.86 -2.08 4.79
C ALA A 45 -4.55 -0.88 4.14
N ILE A 46 -5.27 -0.14 4.97
CA ILE A 46 -5.91 1.11 4.58
C ILE A 46 -5.60 2.14 5.66
N GLY A 47 -5.34 3.37 5.25
CA GLY A 47 -5.01 4.48 6.12
C GLY A 47 -5.63 5.77 5.63
N ALA A 48 -6.04 6.60 6.57
CA ALA A 48 -6.44 7.98 6.32
C ALA A 48 -5.62 8.89 7.25
N GLY A 49 -5.15 10.01 6.74
CA GLY A 49 -4.47 11.05 7.49
C GLY A 49 -5.09 12.40 7.19
N PHE A 50 -5.22 13.23 8.21
CA PHE A 50 -5.61 14.63 8.05
C PHE A 50 -4.40 15.51 8.36
N GLN A 51 -4.10 16.44 7.46
CA GLN A 51 -3.12 17.50 7.66
C GLN A 51 -3.82 18.85 7.54
N TRP A 52 -3.41 19.82 8.36
CA TRP A 52 -3.94 21.19 8.37
C TRP A 52 -2.82 22.20 8.18
#